data_AF-A0A8J8CQI9-F1
#
_entry.id   AF-A0A8J8CQI9-F1
#
_cell.length_a   1.000
_cell.length_b   1.000
_cell.length_c   1.000
_cell.angle_alpha   90.00
_cell.angle_beta   90.00
_cell.angle_gamma   90.00
#
_symmetry.space_group_name_H-M   'P 1'
#
loop_
_entity.id
_entity.type
_entity.pdbx_description
1 polymer ?
#
loop_
_entity_poly.entity_id
_entity_poly.type
_entity_poly.pdbx_seq_one_letter_code
_entity_poly.pdbx_strand_id
1 'polypeptide(L)'
;MAFKENFRPFLSNLLEAIMNQAMEDGVITPEESVLLSQIEVDIRQFEKEIARCIEEEGGLNEAFDKKCFKDKLITSVKQLALADGVISQDEEAILRKLEEYFSE
;
A
#
# COMPACT_ATOMS: atom_id res chain seq x y z
N MET A 1 11.81 17.19 9.04
CA MET A 1 12.67 16.18 8.37
C MET A 1 12.44 14.74 8.85
N ALA A 2 12.02 14.51 10.11
CA ALA A 2 11.82 13.17 10.67
C ALA A 2 10.76 12.26 10.02
N PHE A 3 9.76 12.84 9.31
CA PHE A 3 8.70 12.03 8.69
C PHE A 3 9.23 11.23 7.48
N LYS A 4 10.02 11.87 6.61
CA LYS A 4 10.60 11.23 5.41
C LYS A 4 11.53 10.05 5.78
N GLU A 5 12.24 10.17 6.89
CA GLU A 5 13.17 9.15 7.40
C GLU A 5 12.47 7.93 8.01
N ASN A 6 11.28 8.09 8.59
CA ASN A 6 10.51 6.96 9.16
C ASN A 6 9.45 6.39 8.20
N PHE A 7 9.00 7.16 7.21
CA PHE A 7 7.95 6.71 6.29
C PHE A 7 8.47 5.81 5.17
N ARG A 8 9.66 6.08 4.63
CA ARG A 8 10.31 5.18 3.66
C ARG A 8 10.46 3.76 4.19
N PRO A 9 11.08 3.52 5.36
CA PRO A 9 11.21 2.17 5.88
C PRO A 9 9.85 1.56 6.18
N PHE A 10 8.86 2.34 6.64
CA PHE A 10 7.48 1.83 6.82
C PHE A 10 6.87 1.31 5.50
N LEU A 11 7.02 2.06 4.40
CA LEU A 11 6.48 1.67 3.08
C LEU A 11 7.24 0.50 2.47
N SER A 12 8.57 0.47 2.62
CA SER A 12 9.39 -0.67 2.19
C SER A 12 9.02 -1.93 2.96
N ASN A 13 8.85 -1.84 4.28
CA ASN A 13 8.41 -2.95 5.12
C ASN A 13 6.98 -3.41 4.78
N LEU A 14 6.08 -2.49 4.43
CA LEU A 14 4.73 -2.85 3.96
C LEU A 14 4.82 -3.67 2.67
N LEU A 15 5.58 -3.19 1.69
CA LEU A 15 5.76 -3.89 0.41
C LEU A 15 6.38 -5.27 0.63
N GLU A 16 7.40 -5.35 1.50
CA GLU A 16 8.06 -6.61 1.85
C GLU A 16 7.09 -7.59 2.55
N ALA A 17 6.25 -7.11 3.48
CA ALA A 17 5.26 -7.93 4.16
C ALA A 17 4.24 -8.52 3.18
N ILE A 18 3.77 -7.73 2.22
CA ILE A 18 2.81 -8.20 1.21
C ILE A 18 3.49 -9.12 0.19
N MET A 19 4.71 -8.82 -0.23
CA MET A 19 5.48 -9.72 -1.10
C MET A 19 5.72 -11.07 -0.43
N ASN A 20 6.04 -11.09 0.87
CA ASN A 20 6.17 -12.33 1.62
C ASN A 20 4.86 -13.11 1.68
N GLN A 21 3.71 -12.42 1.82
CA GLN A 21 2.39 -13.05 1.78
C GLN A 21 2.10 -13.68 0.40
N ALA A 22 2.34 -12.94 -0.68
CA ALA A 22 2.16 -13.45 -2.05
C ALA A 22 3.17 -14.56 -2.42
N MET A 23 4.30 -14.64 -1.70
CA MET A 23 5.28 -15.71 -1.86
C MET A 23 5.04 -16.91 -0.93
N GLU A 24 4.06 -16.85 -0.04
CA GLU A 24 3.83 -17.89 0.98
C GLU A 24 3.49 -19.24 0.32
N ASP A 25 2.73 -19.23 -0.77
CA ASP A 25 2.38 -20.41 -1.56
C ASP A 25 3.43 -20.78 -2.63
N GLY A 26 4.55 -20.04 -2.67
CA GLY A 26 5.69 -20.32 -3.55
C GLY A 26 5.47 -19.98 -5.03
N VAL A 27 4.31 -19.44 -5.40
CA VAL A 27 3.97 -19.02 -6.77
C VAL A 27 3.21 -17.69 -6.70
N ILE A 28 3.75 -16.64 -7.34
CA ILE A 28 3.03 -15.38 -7.54
C ILE A 28 2.24 -15.49 -8.83
N THR A 29 0.92 -15.42 -8.72
CA THR A 29 0.00 -15.43 -9.86
C THR A 29 0.06 -14.10 -10.63
N PRO A 30 -0.40 -14.08 -11.89
CA PRO A 30 -0.53 -12.83 -12.64
C PRO A 30 -1.42 -11.81 -11.91
N GLU A 31 -2.52 -12.24 -11.26
CA GLU A 31 -3.40 -11.35 -10.51
C GLU A 31 -2.66 -10.68 -9.34
N GLU A 32 -1.96 -11.45 -8.52
CA GLU A 32 -1.20 -10.94 -7.38
C GLU A 32 -0.05 -10.02 -7.83
N SER A 33 0.62 -10.35 -8.94
CA SER A 33 1.66 -9.49 -9.51
C SER A 33 1.13 -8.11 -9.88
N VAL A 34 -0.11 -8.04 -10.39
CA VAL A 34 -0.78 -6.77 -10.67
C VAL A 34 -1.12 -6.03 -9.38
N LEU A 35 -1.61 -6.72 -8.34
CA LEU A 35 -1.87 -6.10 -7.03
C LEU A 35 -0.58 -5.53 -6.43
N LEU A 36 0.50 -6.30 -6.40
CA LEU A 36 1.81 -5.86 -5.92
C LEU A 36 2.32 -4.63 -6.66
N SER A 37 2.19 -4.64 -8.00
CA SER A 37 2.56 -3.52 -8.84
C SER A 37 1.73 -2.27 -8.53
N GLN A 38 0.42 -2.43 -8.31
CA GLN A 38 -0.45 -1.32 -7.93
C GLN A 38 -0.07 -0.76 -6.56
N ILE A 39 0.20 -1.62 -5.58
CA ILE A 39 0.63 -1.21 -4.24
C ILE A 39 1.91 -0.37 -4.35
N GLU A 40 2.88 -0.80 -5.16
CA GLU A 40 4.11 -0.05 -5.38
C GLU A 40 3.83 1.33 -6.01
N VAL A 41 2.94 1.39 -7.00
CA VAL A 41 2.54 2.65 -7.66
C VAL A 41 1.87 3.59 -6.66
N ASP A 42 0.95 3.09 -5.84
CA ASP A 42 0.22 3.87 -4.84
C ASP A 42 1.16 4.39 -3.75
N ILE A 43 2.10 3.57 -3.29
CA ILE A 43 3.18 3.95 -2.35
C ILE A 43 3.99 5.11 -2.94
N ARG A 44 4.45 4.99 -4.20
CA ARG A 44 5.25 6.03 -4.86
C ARG A 44 4.45 7.30 -5.11
N GLN A 45 3.18 7.18 -5.47
CA GLN A 45 2.28 8.34 -5.59
C GLN A 45 2.14 9.04 -4.25
N PHE A 46 1.95 8.29 -3.16
CA PHE A 46 1.82 8.86 -1.83
C PHE A 46 3.11 9.54 -1.36
N GLU A 47 4.29 8.96 -1.63
CA GLU A 47 5.58 9.61 -1.35
C GLU A 47 5.70 10.95 -2.11
N LYS A 48 5.24 11.00 -3.36
CA LYS A 48 5.20 12.23 -4.16
C LYS A 48 4.20 13.24 -3.63
N GLU A 49 2.98 12.81 -3.25
CA GLU A 49 1.98 13.71 -2.66
C GLU A 49 2.50 14.31 -1.35
N ILE A 50 3.12 13.51 -0.47
CA ILE A 50 3.77 13.99 0.76
C ILE A 50 4.86 15.01 0.43
N ALA A 51 5.76 14.68 -0.49
CA ALA A 51 6.86 15.59 -0.86
C ALA A 51 6.32 16.92 -1.36
N ARG A 52 5.28 16.88 -2.20
CA ARG A 52 4.60 18.05 -2.73
C ARG A 52 3.89 18.87 -1.65
N CYS A 53 3.15 18.23 -0.74
CA CYS A 53 2.50 18.92 0.38
C CYS A 53 3.50 19.62 1.31
N ILE A 54 4.66 18.99 1.57
CA ILE A 54 5.74 19.61 2.36
C ILE A 54 6.29 20.84 1.64
N GLU A 55 6.46 20.78 0.31
CA GLU A 55 6.98 21.89 -0.49
C GLU A 55 5.97 23.03 -0.71
N GLU A 56 4.68 22.73 -0.93
CA GLU A 56 3.65 23.72 -1.24
C GLU A 56 2.96 24.32 0.00
N GLU A 57 2.65 23.52 1.04
CA GLU A 57 1.88 23.97 2.22
C GLU A 57 2.75 24.32 3.44
N GLY A 58 4.08 24.18 3.34
CA GLY A 58 5.02 24.50 4.43
C GLY A 58 4.97 23.51 5.61
N GLY A 59 4.30 22.37 5.44
CA GLY A 59 4.19 21.31 6.43
C GLY A 59 3.22 20.22 5.98
N LEU A 60 3.33 19.03 6.56
CA LEU A 60 2.29 18.01 6.42
C LEU A 60 1.08 18.46 7.24
N ASN A 61 -0.02 18.79 6.57
CA ASN A 61 -1.32 18.90 7.21
C ASN A 61 -1.58 17.60 7.99
N GLU A 62 -2.05 17.67 9.23
CA GLU A 62 -2.47 16.49 10.03
C GLU A 62 -3.50 15.62 9.27
N ALA A 63 -4.15 16.17 8.24
CA ALA A 63 -5.03 15.47 7.31
C ALA A 63 -4.31 14.44 6.39
N PHE A 64 -2.99 14.51 6.23
CA PHE A 64 -2.18 13.45 5.60
C PHE A 64 -1.93 12.31 6.60
N ASP A 65 -3.03 11.78 7.10
CA ASP A 65 -3.06 10.74 8.11
C ASP A 65 -2.74 9.40 7.43
N LYS A 66 -1.98 8.52 8.13
CA LYS A 66 -1.71 7.14 7.66
C LYS A 66 -3.01 6.42 7.30
N LYS A 67 -4.10 6.83 7.95
CA LYS A 67 -5.45 6.35 7.70
C LYS A 67 -5.99 6.69 6.30
N CYS A 68 -5.74 7.90 5.81
CA CYS A 68 -6.13 8.29 4.45
C CYS A 68 -5.35 7.50 3.40
N PHE A 69 -4.06 7.25 3.66
CA PHE A 69 -3.25 6.36 2.83
C PHE A 69 -3.77 4.92 2.84
N LYS A 70 -4.03 4.38 4.04
CA LYS A 70 -4.62 3.05 4.24
C LYS A 70 -5.90 2.92 3.41
N ASP A 71 -6.84 3.85 3.57
CA ASP A 71 -8.12 3.79 2.87
C ASP A 71 -7.96 3.89 1.35
N LYS A 72 -7.10 4.78 0.84
CA LYS A 72 -6.78 4.87 -0.59
C LYS A 72 -6.17 3.57 -1.12
N LEU A 73 -5.17 3.05 -0.43
CA LEU A 73 -4.42 1.86 -0.85
C LEU A 73 -5.33 0.62 -0.84
N ILE A 74 -6.06 0.39 0.26
CA ILE A 74 -7.01 -0.73 0.35
C ILE A 74 -8.08 -0.61 -0.72
N THR A 75 -8.64 0.59 -0.93
CA THR A 75 -9.67 0.79 -1.95
C THR A 75 -9.14 0.49 -3.35
N SER A 76 -7.94 0.97 -3.67
CA SER A 76 -7.27 0.75 -4.95
C SER A 76 -7.03 -0.74 -5.20
N VAL A 77 -6.39 -1.43 -4.25
CA VAL A 77 -6.09 -2.87 -4.32
C VAL A 77 -7.38 -3.69 -4.40
N LYS A 78 -8.40 -3.34 -3.62
CA LYS A 78 -9.69 -4.03 -3.60
C LYS A 78 -10.48 -3.83 -4.89
N GLN A 79 -10.40 -2.65 -5.52
CA GLN A 79 -10.99 -2.41 -6.83
C GLN A 79 -10.32 -3.26 -7.91
N LEU A 80 -9.01 -3.45 -7.80
CA LEU A 80 -8.24 -4.26 -8.72
C LEU A 80 -8.51 -5.75 -8.55
N ALA A 81 -8.55 -6.25 -7.31
CA ALA A 81 -8.95 -7.62 -6.99
C ALA A 81 -10.43 -7.91 -7.33
N LEU A 82 -11.25 -6.88 -7.56
CA LEU A 82 -12.62 -7.01 -8.06
C LEU A 82 -12.75 -6.81 -9.57
N ALA A 83 -11.66 -6.45 -10.26
CA ALA A 83 -11.70 -6.11 -11.68
C ALA A 83 -11.97 -7.33 -12.58
N ASP A 84 -11.56 -8.52 -12.13
CA ASP A 84 -11.84 -9.81 -12.75
C ASP A 84 -13.20 -10.40 -12.32
N GLY A 85 -13.85 -9.78 -11.32
CA GLY A 85 -15.15 -10.15 -10.78
C GLY A 85 -15.13 -11.17 -9.64
N VAL A 86 -13.95 -11.67 -9.22
CA VAL A 86 -13.82 -12.67 -8.15
C VAL A 86 -12.54 -12.41 -7.35
N ILE A 87 -12.67 -12.04 -6.07
CA ILE A 87 -11.52 -12.00 -5.17
C ILE A 87 -11.14 -13.45 -4.80
N SER A 88 -9.93 -13.85 -5.15
CA SER A 88 -9.36 -15.14 -4.75
C SER A 88 -8.90 -15.14 -3.28
N GLN A 89 -8.66 -16.33 -2.71
CA GLN A 89 -8.21 -16.43 -1.32
C GLN A 89 -6.87 -15.72 -1.09
N ASP A 90 -5.97 -15.76 -2.07
CA ASP A 90 -4.63 -15.18 -1.97
C ASP A 90 -4.69 -13.64 -1.99
N GLU A 91 -5.56 -13.07 -2.83
CA GLU A 91 -5.82 -11.63 -2.86
C GLU A 91 -6.51 -11.13 -1.58
N GLU A 92 -7.42 -11.94 -1.03
CA GLU A 92 -8.04 -11.65 0.26
C GLU A 92 -7.00 -11.67 1.40
N ALA A 93 -6.04 -12.60 1.35
CA ALA A 93 -4.92 -12.66 2.29
C ALA A 93 -4.03 -11.41 2.19
N ILE A 94 -3.70 -10.98 0.97
CA ILE A 94 -2.94 -9.74 0.71
C ILE A 94 -3.67 -8.51 1.28
N LEU A 95 -4.97 -8.37 1.01
CA LEU A 95 -5.80 -7.26 1.52
C LEU A 95 -5.87 -7.26 3.05
N ARG A 96 -6.00 -8.44 3.65
CA ARG A 96 -6.03 -8.58 5.10
C ARG A 96 -4.69 -8.23 5.72
N LYS A 97 -3.58 -8.64 5.09
CA LYS A 97 -2.23 -8.30 5.55
C LYS A 97 -1.96 -6.80 5.50
N LEU A 98 -2.44 -6.15 4.43
CA LEU A 98 -2.49 -4.70 4.31
C LEU A 98 -3.22 -4.08 5.51
N GLU A 99 -4.44 -4.53 5.80
CA GLU A 99 -5.24 -4.01 6.90
C GLU A 99 -4.59 -4.18 8.27
N GLU A 100 -3.98 -5.33 8.53
CA GLU A 100 -3.23 -5.64 9.75
C GLU A 100 -2.04 -4.71 9.92
N TYR A 101 -1.23 -4.54 8.87
CA TYR A 101 -0.03 -3.71 8.92
C TYR A 101 -0.31 -2.22 9.21
N PHE A 102 -1.48 -1.72 8.81
CA PHE A 102 -1.92 -0.36 9.16
C PHE A 102 -2.66 -0.27 10.51
N SER A 103 -2.93 -1.40 11.16
CA SER A 103 -3.59 -1.44 12.47
C SER A 103 -2.59 -1.63 13.63
N GLU A 104 -1.37 -2.11 13.35
CA GLU A 104 -0.20 -2.09 14.24
C GLU A 104 0.48 -0.70 14.30
#